data_AF-A0A131YHD5-F1
#
_entry.id   AF-A0A131YHD5-F1
#
_cell.length_a   1.000
_cell.length_b   1.000
_cell.length_c   1.000
_cell.angle_alpha   90.00
_cell.angle_beta   90.00
_cell.angle_gamma   90.00
#
_symmetry.space_group_name_H-M   'P 1'
#
loop_
_entity.id
_entity.type
_entity.pdbx_description
1 polymer ?
#
loop_
_entity_poly.entity_id
_entity_poly.type
_entity_poly.pdbx_seq_one_letter_code
_entity_poly.pdbx_strand_id
1 'polypeptide(L)'
;MKGSPSKSEELKEKGNQCLKEEKYAEAILHYTHAISSDRENSILYSNRSMAFLKMDQFYLAYEDAKETIRLNPEWAKGYYRKAEVEFKAEHYEEAMESFRKSLQFGADEPKVLDQLRKAKRELERQIRVDNQIPWVGAATGFVLGVLLVVFDVGIREQPFLVNPLWMTLVVMGASVVCYALARFHKHTLQSQRKSLLEPPLDIFGLTSEKEEKKAPGGSGDAPQEETKSKTS
;
A
#
# COMPACT_ATOMS: atom_id res chain seq x y z
N MET A 1 26.95 -29.27 25.40
CA MET A 1 27.48 -27.90 25.38
C MET A 1 26.67 -27.12 24.35
N LYS A 2 25.85 -26.15 24.75
CA LYS A 2 25.25 -25.20 23.79
C LYS A 2 26.39 -24.31 23.31
N GLY A 3 26.76 -24.42 22.04
CA GLY A 3 27.78 -23.54 21.45
C GLY A 3 27.37 -22.08 21.64
N SER A 4 28.36 -21.21 21.77
CA SER A 4 28.14 -19.76 21.80
C SER A 4 27.18 -19.34 20.67
N PRO A 5 26.14 -18.53 20.94
CA PRO A 5 25.18 -18.13 19.93
C PRO A 5 25.93 -17.49 18.75
N SER A 6 25.50 -17.80 17.53
CA SER A 6 26.13 -17.19 16.36
C SER A 6 25.92 -15.67 16.41
N LYS A 7 26.83 -14.90 15.81
CA LYS A 7 26.71 -13.43 15.72
C LYS A 7 25.34 -12.99 15.19
N SER A 8 24.76 -13.76 14.26
CA SER A 8 23.40 -13.52 13.74
C SER A 8 22.33 -13.70 14.81
N GLU A 9 22.43 -14.73 15.65
CA GLU A 9 21.47 -14.99 16.73
C GLU A 9 21.52 -13.92 17.83
N GLU A 10 22.71 -13.43 18.18
CA GLU A 10 22.85 -12.32 19.14
C GLU A 10 22.21 -11.04 18.61
N LEU A 11 22.42 -10.72 17.32
CA LEU A 11 21.82 -9.57 16.67
C LEU A 11 20.29 -9.71 16.55
N LYS A 12 19.80 -10.91 16.24
CA LYS A 12 18.37 -11.25 16.26
C LYS A 12 17.75 -10.96 17.62
N GLU A 13 18.39 -11.38 18.72
CA GLU A 13 17.84 -11.18 20.05
C GLU A 13 17.86 -9.70 20.47
N LYS A 14 18.92 -8.96 20.12
CA LYS A 14 18.95 -7.49 20.29
C LYS A 14 17.82 -6.82 19.51
N GLY A 15 17.59 -7.21 18.26
CA GLY A 15 16.46 -6.73 17.46
C GLY A 15 15.11 -7.05 18.11
N ASN A 16 14.94 -8.26 18.66
CA ASN A 16 13.73 -8.66 19.37
C ASN A 16 13.52 -7.83 20.64
N GLN A 17 14.58 -7.52 21.37
CA GLN A 17 14.52 -6.64 22.55
C GLN A 17 14.12 -5.22 22.14
N CYS A 18 14.74 -4.65 21.11
CA CYS A 18 14.35 -3.34 20.59
C CYS A 18 12.88 -3.32 20.13
N LEU A 19 12.38 -4.39 19.50
CA LEU A 19 10.95 -4.50 19.15
C LEU A 19 10.04 -4.47 20.39
N LYS A 20 10.42 -5.14 21.48
CA LYS A 20 9.67 -5.15 22.75
C LYS A 20 9.70 -3.79 23.43
N GLU A 21 10.80 -3.05 23.28
CA GLU A 21 11.00 -1.69 23.80
C GLU A 21 10.42 -0.61 22.86
N GLU A 22 9.73 -0.99 21.79
CA GLU A 22 9.16 -0.09 20.76
C GLU A 22 10.20 0.78 20.02
N LYS A 23 11.48 0.41 20.10
CA LYS A 23 12.61 1.01 19.38
C LYS A 23 12.74 0.39 17.98
N TYR A 24 11.80 0.71 17.11
CA TYR A 24 11.65 0.02 15.82
C TYR A 24 12.80 0.28 14.85
N ALA A 25 13.36 1.49 14.82
CA ALA A 25 14.49 1.83 13.93
C ALA A 25 15.76 1.05 14.29
N GLU A 26 16.06 0.95 15.59
CA GLU A 26 17.18 0.17 16.11
C GLU A 26 16.96 -1.32 15.89
N ALA A 27 15.72 -1.81 16.03
CA ALA A 27 15.38 -3.19 15.71
C ALA A 27 15.67 -3.50 14.22
N ILE A 28 15.28 -2.61 13.31
CA ILE A 28 15.56 -2.75 11.86
C ILE A 28 17.07 -2.80 11.61
N LEU A 29 17.85 -1.94 12.28
CA LEU A 29 19.30 -1.93 12.14
C LEU A 29 19.91 -3.27 12.58
N HIS A 30 19.52 -3.77 13.76
CA HIS A 30 19.99 -5.05 14.28
C HIS A 30 19.60 -6.23 13.37
N TYR A 31 18.35 -6.28 12.89
CA TYR A 31 17.93 -7.31 11.94
C TYR A 31 18.66 -7.20 10.61
N THR A 32 18.93 -6.00 10.12
CA THR A 32 19.67 -5.80 8.87
C THR A 32 21.11 -6.31 9.00
N HIS A 33 21.76 -6.06 10.14
CA HIS A 33 23.07 -6.66 10.41
C HIS A 33 23.01 -8.18 10.59
N ALA A 34 21.95 -8.71 11.22
CA ALA A 34 21.75 -10.17 11.32
C ALA A 34 21.61 -10.80 9.93
N ILE A 35 20.77 -10.21 9.06
CA ILE A 35 20.56 -10.65 7.67
C ILE A 35 21.85 -10.60 6.87
N SER A 36 22.71 -9.58 7.09
CA SER A 36 24.01 -9.52 6.43
C SER A 36 24.93 -10.70 6.78
N SER A 37 24.74 -11.31 7.95
CA SER A 37 25.50 -12.48 8.42
C SER A 37 24.82 -13.80 8.05
N ASP A 38 23.48 -13.82 7.92
CA ASP A 38 22.67 -15.00 7.64
C ASP A 38 21.49 -14.63 6.73
N ARG A 39 21.73 -14.69 5.41
CA ARG A 39 20.80 -14.21 4.37
C ARG A 39 19.63 -15.15 4.08
N GLU A 40 19.73 -16.41 4.48
CA GLU A 40 18.71 -17.45 4.18
C GLU A 40 17.70 -17.62 5.31
N ASN A 41 17.86 -16.86 6.40
CA ASN A 41 17.02 -16.97 7.57
C ASN A 41 15.72 -16.18 7.43
N SER A 42 14.67 -16.88 6.99
CA SER A 42 13.31 -16.36 6.87
C SER A 42 12.77 -15.67 8.13
N ILE A 43 13.21 -16.06 9.33
CA ILE A 43 12.75 -15.47 10.60
C ILE A 43 13.23 -14.02 10.73
N LEU A 44 14.44 -13.71 10.26
CA LEU A 44 14.98 -12.36 10.33
C LEU A 44 14.18 -11.38 9.47
N TYR A 45 13.85 -11.78 8.24
CA TYR A 45 12.98 -10.99 7.36
C TYR A 45 11.57 -10.85 7.96
N SER A 46 11.00 -11.91 8.54
CA SER A 46 9.68 -11.85 9.19
C SER A 46 9.64 -10.87 10.36
N ASN A 47 10.71 -10.80 11.15
CA ASN A 47 10.81 -9.89 12.29
C ASN A 47 11.09 -8.45 11.84
N ARG A 48 11.94 -8.26 10.81
CA ARG A 48 12.20 -6.94 10.23
C ARG A 48 10.98 -6.38 9.51
N SER A 49 10.21 -7.21 8.81
CA SER A 49 8.89 -6.87 8.25
C SER A 49 7.95 -6.31 9.32
N MET A 50 7.87 -6.95 10.49
CA MET A 50 7.06 -6.44 11.60
C MET A 50 7.59 -5.09 12.12
N ALA A 51 8.91 -4.91 12.21
CA ALA A 51 9.50 -3.63 12.63
C ALA A 51 9.17 -2.49 11.63
N PHE A 52 9.29 -2.76 10.32
CA PHE A 52 8.88 -1.82 9.27
C PHE A 52 7.39 -1.51 9.32
N LEU A 53 6.54 -2.53 9.54
CA LEU A 53 5.10 -2.36 9.67
C LEU A 53 4.73 -1.44 10.84
N LYS A 54 5.48 -1.51 11.96
CA LYS A 54 5.29 -0.62 13.11
C LYS A 54 5.71 0.82 12.87
N MET A 55 6.49 1.08 11.83
CA MET A 55 6.89 2.42 11.37
C MET A 55 6.08 2.88 10.13
N ASP A 56 4.99 2.20 9.81
CA ASP A 56 4.17 2.44 8.61
C ASP A 56 4.97 2.42 7.29
N GLN A 57 6.11 1.72 7.27
CA GLN A 57 6.93 1.51 6.07
C GLN A 57 6.41 0.30 5.29
N PHE A 58 5.20 0.42 4.73
CA PHE A 58 4.46 -0.71 4.18
C PHE A 58 5.17 -1.43 3.03
N TYR A 59 5.75 -0.70 2.07
CA TYR A 59 6.52 -1.29 0.96
C TYR A 59 7.67 -2.17 1.45
N LEU A 60 8.52 -1.65 2.34
CA LEU A 60 9.65 -2.40 2.89
C LEU A 60 9.19 -3.60 3.73
N ALA A 61 8.12 -3.43 4.50
CA ALA A 61 7.52 -4.53 5.26
C ALA A 61 6.98 -5.63 4.34
N TYR A 62 6.39 -5.26 3.21
CA TYR A 62 5.81 -6.16 2.24
C TYR A 62 6.88 -6.96 1.49
N GLU A 63 7.95 -6.31 1.07
CA GLU A 63 9.09 -6.99 0.44
C GLU A 63 9.76 -7.97 1.40
N ASP A 64 9.98 -7.61 2.67
CA ASP A 64 10.50 -8.55 3.67
C ASP A 64 9.55 -9.73 3.93
N ALA A 65 8.23 -9.49 3.92
CA ALA A 65 7.24 -10.56 4.08
C ALA A 65 7.22 -11.51 2.86
N LYS A 66 7.36 -10.97 1.64
CA LYS A 66 7.52 -11.77 0.42
C LYS A 66 8.81 -12.58 0.46
N GLU A 67 9.91 -11.98 0.89
CA GLU A 67 11.20 -12.66 1.00
C GLU A 67 11.16 -13.79 2.05
N THR A 68 10.44 -13.56 3.16
CA THR A 68 10.16 -14.60 4.15
C THR A 68 9.50 -15.83 3.52
N ILE A 69 8.46 -15.61 2.69
CA ILE A 69 7.73 -16.68 1.99
C ILE A 69 8.61 -17.32 0.92
N ARG A 70 9.44 -16.54 0.22
CA ARG A 70 10.38 -17.06 -0.78
C ARG A 70 11.38 -18.02 -0.17
N LEU A 71 11.91 -17.68 1.02
CA LEU A 71 12.88 -18.48 1.76
C LEU A 71 12.26 -19.70 2.45
N ASN A 72 11.03 -19.56 2.96
CA ASN A 72 10.31 -20.67 3.58
C ASN A 72 8.82 -20.67 3.16
N PRO A 73 8.49 -21.31 2.02
CA PRO A 73 7.15 -21.31 1.45
C PRO A 73 6.11 -22.07 2.26
N GLU A 74 6.51 -22.95 3.17
CA GLU A 74 5.57 -23.73 4.00
C GLU A 74 5.35 -23.08 5.37
N TRP A 75 5.99 -21.94 5.63
CA TRP A 75 5.89 -21.29 6.92
C TRP A 75 4.64 -20.41 7.01
N ALA A 76 3.61 -20.94 7.66
CA ALA A 76 2.35 -20.24 7.97
C ALA A 76 2.54 -18.79 8.45
N LYS A 77 3.53 -18.53 9.31
CA LYS A 77 3.77 -17.18 9.86
C LYS A 77 4.27 -16.18 8.80
N GLY A 78 4.94 -16.62 7.74
CA GLY A 78 5.33 -15.78 6.61
C GLY A 78 4.12 -15.18 5.90
N TYR A 79 3.14 -16.03 5.55
CA TYR A 79 1.87 -15.57 4.99
C TYR A 79 1.07 -14.70 5.95
N TYR A 80 1.10 -15.02 7.25
CA TYR A 80 0.47 -14.19 8.27
C TYR A 80 1.08 -12.78 8.31
N ARG A 81 2.41 -12.65 8.22
CA ARG A 81 3.07 -11.32 8.14
C ARG A 81 2.67 -10.56 6.90
N LYS A 82 2.69 -11.22 5.73
CA LYS A 82 2.26 -10.60 4.47
C LYS A 82 0.84 -10.06 4.58
N ALA A 83 -0.07 -10.87 5.14
CA ALA A 83 -1.46 -10.48 5.38
C ALA A 83 -1.60 -9.31 6.37
N GLU A 84 -0.79 -9.27 7.44
CA GLU A 84 -0.78 -8.13 8.37
C GLU A 84 -0.35 -6.83 7.69
N VAL A 85 0.65 -6.89 6.80
CA VAL A 85 1.11 -5.73 6.02
C VAL A 85 0.05 -5.27 5.03
N GLU A 86 -0.52 -6.21 4.24
CA GLU A 86 -1.60 -5.91 3.29
C GLU A 86 -2.83 -5.32 3.99
N PHE A 87 -3.21 -5.87 5.14
CA PHE A 87 -4.34 -5.36 5.93
C PHE A 87 -4.09 -3.91 6.40
N LYS A 88 -2.87 -3.61 6.84
CA LYS A 88 -2.50 -2.27 7.30
C LYS A 88 -2.35 -1.27 6.16
N ALA A 89 -1.97 -1.73 4.96
CA ALA A 89 -1.93 -0.94 3.74
C ALA A 89 -3.32 -0.80 3.07
N GLU A 90 -4.41 -1.18 3.75
CA GLU A 90 -5.79 -1.14 3.25
C GLU A 90 -6.07 -2.01 1.99
N HIS A 91 -5.21 -2.99 1.72
CA HIS A 91 -5.38 -4.03 0.69
C HIS A 91 -6.07 -5.25 1.31
N TYR A 92 -7.34 -5.07 1.68
CA TYR A 92 -8.08 -6.05 2.48
C TYR A 92 -8.38 -7.36 1.73
N GLU A 93 -8.59 -7.32 0.42
CA GLU A 93 -8.88 -8.52 -0.39
C GLU A 93 -7.64 -9.42 -0.45
N GLU A 94 -6.49 -8.83 -0.77
CA GLU A 94 -5.19 -9.48 -0.79
C GLU A 94 -4.81 -10.01 0.59
N ALA A 95 -5.05 -9.21 1.65
CA ALA A 95 -4.83 -9.63 3.03
C ALA A 95 -5.65 -10.88 3.39
N MET A 96 -6.92 -10.93 2.95
CA MET A 96 -7.77 -12.10 3.17
C MET A 96 -7.24 -13.35 2.45
N GLU A 97 -6.72 -13.20 1.23
CA GLU A 97 -6.07 -14.30 0.51
C GLU A 97 -4.82 -14.80 1.25
N SER A 98 -3.94 -13.88 1.67
CA SER A 98 -2.73 -14.22 2.43
C SER A 98 -3.05 -14.87 3.79
N PHE A 99 -4.07 -14.39 4.51
CA PHE A 99 -4.54 -15.06 5.75
C PHE A 99 -5.08 -16.46 5.49
N ARG A 100 -5.84 -16.67 4.41
CA ARG A 100 -6.31 -18.02 4.02
C ARG A 100 -5.14 -18.95 3.70
N LYS A 101 -4.11 -18.47 2.99
CA LYS A 101 -2.89 -19.24 2.74
C LYS A 101 -2.17 -19.57 4.06
N SER A 102 -2.09 -18.63 4.98
CA SER A 102 -1.53 -18.88 6.32
C SER A 102 -2.24 -20.02 7.06
N LEU A 103 -3.57 -20.08 7.00
CA LEU A 103 -4.37 -21.20 7.55
C LEU A 103 -4.05 -22.53 6.87
N GLN A 104 -3.91 -22.54 5.53
CA GLN A 104 -3.57 -23.76 4.78
C GLN A 104 -2.25 -24.38 5.24
N PHE A 105 -1.28 -23.56 5.64
CA PHE A 105 0.02 -24.00 6.15
C PHE A 105 0.06 -24.22 7.69
N GLY A 106 -1.09 -24.28 8.36
CA GLY A 106 -1.18 -24.66 9.77
C GLY A 106 -1.02 -23.51 10.77
N ALA A 107 -1.36 -22.28 10.39
CA ALA A 107 -1.47 -21.18 11.36
C ALA A 107 -2.58 -21.44 12.40
N ASP A 108 -2.46 -20.78 13.55
CA ASP A 108 -3.45 -20.85 14.63
C ASP A 108 -4.84 -20.34 14.18
N GLU A 109 -5.77 -21.27 14.01
CA GLU A 109 -7.06 -21.02 13.35
C GLU A 109 -7.90 -19.92 14.01
N PRO A 110 -8.15 -19.94 15.34
CA PRO A 110 -8.96 -18.91 16.00
C PRO A 110 -8.42 -17.49 15.76
N LYS A 111 -7.09 -17.33 15.83
CA LYS A 111 -6.43 -16.04 15.64
C LYS A 111 -6.56 -15.54 14.21
N VAL A 112 -6.28 -16.41 13.23
CA VAL A 112 -6.35 -16.00 11.81
C VAL A 112 -7.79 -15.79 11.37
N LEU A 113 -8.74 -16.56 11.89
CA LEU A 113 -10.16 -16.39 11.60
C LEU A 113 -10.71 -15.05 12.14
N ASP A 114 -10.26 -14.59 13.31
CA ASP A 114 -10.58 -13.24 13.79
C ASP A 114 -10.04 -12.16 12.85
N GLN A 115 -8.78 -12.28 12.40
CA GLN A 115 -8.20 -11.35 11.43
C GLN A 115 -8.95 -11.36 10.10
N LEU A 116 -9.35 -12.53 9.59
CA LEU A 116 -10.17 -12.66 8.38
C LEU A 116 -11.53 -11.97 8.51
N ARG A 117 -12.22 -12.16 9.64
CA ARG A 117 -13.49 -11.46 9.92
C ARG A 117 -13.29 -9.96 10.00
N LYS A 118 -12.19 -9.50 10.59
CA LYS A 118 -11.84 -8.08 10.65
C LYS A 118 -11.57 -7.52 9.25
N ALA A 119 -10.74 -8.17 8.45
CA ALA A 119 -10.46 -7.82 7.06
C ALA A 119 -11.73 -7.74 6.22
N LYS A 120 -12.61 -8.74 6.33
CA LYS A 120 -13.91 -8.74 5.63
C LYS A 120 -14.79 -7.55 6.03
N ARG A 121 -14.89 -7.24 7.32
CA ARG A 121 -15.67 -6.09 7.81
C ARG A 121 -15.13 -4.76 7.29
N GLU A 122 -13.80 -4.59 7.30
CA GLU A 122 -13.19 -3.36 6.78
C GLU A 122 -13.32 -3.25 5.27
N LEU A 123 -13.23 -4.35 4.52
CA LEU A 123 -13.51 -4.38 3.09
C LEU A 123 -14.96 -3.96 2.78
N GLU A 124 -15.95 -4.55 3.47
CA GLU A 124 -17.36 -4.19 3.30
C GLU A 124 -17.62 -2.72 3.66
N ARG A 125 -16.97 -2.23 4.72
CA ARG A 125 -17.01 -0.82 5.12
C ARG A 125 -16.40 0.07 4.04
N GLN A 126 -15.23 -0.29 3.52
CA GLN A 126 -14.52 0.45 2.48
C GLN A 126 -15.37 0.51 1.20
N ILE A 127 -15.92 -0.61 0.74
CA ILE A 127 -16.83 -0.66 -0.42
C ILE A 127 -18.06 0.23 -0.20
N ARG A 128 -18.67 0.17 0.99
CA ARG A 128 -19.83 1.01 1.32
C ARG A 128 -19.50 2.49 1.27
N VAL A 129 -18.42 2.90 1.93
CA VAL A 129 -17.97 4.29 1.95
C VAL A 129 -17.62 4.75 0.53
N ASP A 130 -16.83 3.97 -0.20
CA ASP A 130 -16.45 4.24 -1.58
C ASP A 130 -17.67 4.40 -2.50
N ASN A 131 -18.75 3.63 -2.27
CA ASN A 131 -19.99 3.78 -3.01
C ASN A 131 -20.80 5.01 -2.59
N GLN A 132 -20.73 5.44 -1.33
CA GLN A 132 -21.45 6.60 -0.81
C GLN A 132 -20.79 7.93 -1.15
N ILE A 133 -19.46 8.01 -1.26
CA ILE A 133 -18.71 9.27 -1.48
C ILE A 133 -19.32 10.15 -2.60
N PRO A 134 -19.61 9.64 -3.82
CA PRO A 134 -20.16 10.48 -4.88
C PRO A 134 -21.56 11.01 -4.56
N TRP A 135 -22.42 10.20 -3.91
CA TRP A 135 -23.78 10.58 -3.53
C TRP A 135 -23.80 11.63 -2.42
N VAL A 136 -22.88 11.52 -1.45
CA VAL A 136 -22.70 12.55 -0.42
C VAL A 136 -22.23 13.87 -1.06
N GLY A 137 -21.35 13.80 -2.05
CA GLY A 137 -20.96 14.96 -2.86
C GLY A 137 -22.15 15.60 -3.57
N ALA A 138 -22.98 14.80 -4.25
CA ALA A 138 -24.19 15.28 -4.94
C ALA A 138 -25.21 15.92 -3.98
N ALA A 139 -25.43 15.32 -2.81
CA ALA A 139 -26.33 15.85 -1.79
C ALA A 139 -25.82 17.18 -1.20
N THR A 140 -24.52 17.26 -0.94
CA THR A 140 -23.88 18.52 -0.48
C THR A 140 -24.03 19.62 -1.52
N GLY A 141 -23.80 19.30 -2.80
CA GLY A 141 -23.98 20.24 -3.91
C GLY A 141 -25.43 20.68 -4.09
N PHE A 142 -26.40 19.80 -3.87
CA PHE A 142 -27.83 20.16 -3.88
C PHE A 142 -28.15 21.18 -2.78
N VAL A 143 -27.71 20.93 -1.55
CA VAL A 143 -27.93 21.85 -0.41
C VAL A 143 -27.28 23.22 -0.68
N LEU A 144 -26.03 23.23 -1.15
CA LEU A 144 -25.32 24.47 -1.51
C LEU A 144 -26.02 25.22 -2.66
N GLY A 145 -26.52 24.50 -3.66
CA GLY A 145 -27.27 25.07 -4.76
C GLY A 145 -28.57 25.73 -4.31
N VAL A 146 -29.33 25.07 -3.42
CA VAL A 146 -30.57 25.65 -2.85
C VAL A 146 -30.26 26.91 -2.04
N LEU A 147 -29.21 26.88 -1.21
CA LEU A 147 -28.79 28.05 -0.44
C LEU A 147 -28.40 29.24 -1.34
N LEU A 148 -27.73 28.97 -2.47
CA LEU A 148 -27.37 30.00 -3.44
C LEU A 148 -28.62 30.64 -4.07
N VAL A 149 -29.61 29.83 -4.46
CA VAL A 149 -30.88 30.33 -5.00
C VAL A 149 -31.64 31.17 -3.97
N VAL A 150 -31.74 30.69 -2.72
CA VAL A 150 -32.40 31.42 -1.63
C VAL A 150 -31.70 32.75 -1.35
N PHE A 151 -30.37 32.78 -1.37
CA PHE A 151 -29.59 34.00 -1.22
C PHE A 151 -29.84 34.99 -2.36
N ASP A 152 -29.87 34.53 -3.62
CA ASP A 152 -30.10 35.37 -4.80
C ASP A 152 -31.50 36.00 -4.81
N VAL A 153 -32.54 35.21 -4.51
CA VAL A 153 -33.95 35.65 -4.58
C VAL A 153 -34.40 36.39 -3.32
N GLY A 154 -33.91 35.99 -2.14
CA GLY A 154 -34.43 36.47 -0.86
C GLY A 154 -33.72 37.70 -0.30
N ILE A 155 -32.46 37.94 -0.69
CA ILE A 155 -31.63 38.98 -0.07
C ILE A 155 -31.25 40.08 -1.05
N ARG A 156 -31.17 39.78 -2.36
CA ARG A 156 -30.69 40.74 -3.36
C ARG A 156 -31.83 41.64 -3.87
N GLU A 157 -31.58 42.94 -3.90
CA GLU A 157 -32.55 43.94 -4.41
C GLU A 157 -32.86 43.78 -5.91
N GLN A 158 -31.93 43.21 -6.68
CA GLN A 158 -32.13 42.82 -8.08
C GLN A 158 -31.77 41.34 -8.28
N PRO A 159 -32.75 40.42 -8.16
CA PRO A 159 -32.51 39.00 -8.32
C PRO A 159 -32.15 38.68 -9.78
N PHE A 160 -31.08 37.91 -9.98
CA PHE A 160 -30.65 37.48 -11.32
C PHE A 160 -31.43 36.24 -11.77
N LEU A 161 -31.73 35.35 -10.83
CA LEU A 161 -32.47 34.11 -11.07
C LEU A 161 -33.98 34.38 -10.96
N VAL A 162 -34.57 35.08 -11.93
CA VAL A 162 -36.04 35.30 -11.94
C VAL A 162 -36.80 34.10 -12.51
N ASN A 163 -36.20 33.41 -13.48
CA ASN A 163 -36.86 32.27 -14.14
C ASN A 163 -36.66 30.97 -13.35
N PRO A 164 -37.74 30.22 -13.05
CA PRO A 164 -37.64 28.94 -12.34
C PRO A 164 -36.71 27.93 -13.03
N LEU A 165 -36.60 27.97 -14.36
CA LEU A 165 -35.69 27.10 -15.12
C LEU A 165 -34.22 27.39 -14.82
N TRP A 166 -33.83 28.65 -14.63
CA TRP A 166 -32.43 28.98 -14.30
C TRP A 166 -32.09 28.57 -12.86
N MET A 167 -33.06 28.68 -11.93
CA MET A 167 -32.88 28.21 -10.56
C MET A 167 -32.59 26.71 -10.52
N THR A 168 -33.39 25.89 -11.22
CA THR A 168 -33.19 24.44 -11.25
C THR A 168 -31.86 24.08 -11.92
N LEU A 169 -31.47 24.76 -13.00
CA LEU A 169 -30.17 24.56 -13.64
C LEU A 169 -28.99 24.85 -12.72
N VAL A 170 -29.08 25.90 -11.89
CA VAL A 170 -28.01 26.23 -10.92
C VAL A 170 -27.89 25.14 -9.85
N VAL A 171 -29.00 24.68 -9.29
CA VAL A 171 -29.00 23.61 -8.27
C VAL A 171 -28.46 22.30 -8.86
N MET A 172 -28.92 21.92 -10.05
CA MET A 172 -28.42 20.72 -10.74
C MET A 172 -26.93 20.85 -11.09
N GLY A 173 -26.49 22.01 -11.56
CA GLY A 173 -25.10 22.31 -11.86
C GLY A 173 -24.20 22.16 -10.63
N ALA A 174 -24.59 22.75 -9.49
CA ALA A 174 -23.86 22.62 -8.23
C ALA A 174 -23.76 21.16 -7.76
N SER A 175 -24.85 20.40 -7.87
CA SER A 175 -24.87 18.96 -7.54
C SER A 175 -23.90 18.15 -8.42
N VAL A 176 -23.89 18.39 -9.74
CA VAL A 176 -23.00 17.70 -10.69
C VAL A 176 -21.53 18.04 -10.44
N VAL A 177 -21.20 19.30 -10.17
CA VAL A 177 -19.82 19.72 -9.86
C VAL A 177 -19.31 19.04 -8.59
N CYS A 178 -20.09 19.08 -7.50
CA CYS A 178 -19.70 18.42 -6.25
C CYS A 178 -19.61 16.89 -6.39
N TYR A 179 -20.48 16.26 -7.18
CA TYR A 179 -20.38 14.84 -7.51
C TYR A 179 -19.07 14.52 -8.25
N ALA A 180 -18.70 15.34 -9.25
CA ALA A 180 -17.48 15.16 -10.03
C ALA A 180 -16.22 15.31 -9.14
N LEU A 181 -16.19 16.32 -8.27
CA LEU A 181 -15.11 16.52 -7.31
C LEU A 181 -15.00 15.36 -6.31
N ALA A 182 -16.12 14.86 -5.78
CA ALA A 182 -16.13 13.71 -4.89
C ALA A 182 -15.63 12.43 -5.59
N ARG A 183 -16.02 12.21 -6.84
CA ARG A 183 -15.54 11.08 -7.66
C ARG A 183 -14.05 11.19 -7.96
N PHE A 184 -13.57 12.39 -8.29
CA PHE A 184 -12.15 12.65 -8.50
C PHE A 184 -11.34 12.38 -7.23
N HIS A 185 -11.79 12.90 -6.09
CA HIS A 185 -11.14 12.66 -4.81
C HIS A 185 -11.09 11.18 -4.44
N LYS A 186 -12.21 10.45 -4.63
CA LYS A 186 -12.24 8.99 -4.47
C LYS A 186 -11.16 8.30 -5.31
N HIS A 187 -11.05 8.67 -6.59
CA HIS A 187 -10.05 8.10 -7.47
C HIS A 187 -8.62 8.37 -6.98
N THR A 188 -8.33 9.60 -6.54
CA THR A 188 -7.04 9.95 -5.94
C THR A 188 -6.74 9.12 -4.69
N LEU A 189 -7.71 8.96 -3.79
CA LEU A 189 -7.55 8.16 -2.57
C LEU A 189 -7.28 6.68 -2.89
N GLN A 190 -8.00 6.13 -3.87
CA GLN A 190 -7.76 4.75 -4.34
C GLN A 190 -6.36 4.60 -4.96
N SER A 191 -5.88 5.61 -5.67
CA SER A 191 -4.50 5.61 -6.20
C SER A 191 -3.46 5.64 -5.09
N GLN A 192 -3.68 6.43 -4.04
CA GLN A 192 -2.76 6.51 -2.89
C GLN A 192 -2.66 5.16 -2.16
N ARG A 193 -3.79 4.48 -1.92
CA ARG A 193 -3.80 3.15 -1.29
C ARG A 193 -2.94 2.15 -2.06
N LYS A 194 -3.16 2.05 -3.37
CA LYS A 194 -2.40 1.15 -4.25
C LYS A 194 -0.90 1.40 -4.17
N SER A 195 -0.49 2.67 -4.12
CA SER A 195 0.93 3.04 -4.04
C SER A 195 1.62 2.66 -2.73
N LEU A 196 0.89 2.31 -1.65
CA LEU A 196 1.50 1.99 -0.35
C LEU A 196 2.37 0.73 -0.38
N LEU A 197 2.05 -0.24 -1.26
CA LEU A 197 2.84 -1.46 -1.45
C LEU A 197 3.72 -1.40 -2.71
N GLU A 198 3.74 -0.28 -3.41
CA GLU A 198 4.61 -0.08 -4.57
C GLU A 198 5.93 0.55 -4.11
N PRO A 199 7.03 0.34 -4.86
CA PRO A 199 8.28 1.04 -4.58
C PRO A 199 8.06 2.56 -4.62
N PRO A 200 8.75 3.31 -3.74
CA PRO A 200 8.72 4.76 -3.82
C PRO A 200 9.22 5.21 -5.20
N LEU A 201 8.57 6.22 -5.78
CA LEU A 201 8.95 6.80 -7.08
C LEU A 201 10.43 7.20 -7.07
N ASP A 202 11.21 6.60 -7.97
CA ASP A 202 12.61 6.96 -8.18
C ASP A 202 12.69 8.21 -9.06
N ILE A 203 12.47 9.38 -8.44
CA ILE A 203 12.47 10.69 -9.13
C ILE A 203 13.88 11.04 -9.66
N PHE A 204 14.93 10.42 -9.11
CA PHE A 204 16.33 10.78 -9.37
C PHE A 204 17.12 9.69 -10.10
N GLY A 205 16.51 8.54 -10.42
CA GLY A 205 17.18 7.41 -11.07
C GLY A 205 18.28 6.74 -10.22
N LEU A 206 18.32 7.00 -8.91
CA LEU A 206 19.39 6.55 -8.02
C LEU A 206 19.31 5.05 -7.69
N THR A 207 18.14 4.44 -7.88
CA THR A 207 17.93 3.01 -7.66
C THR A 207 18.29 2.19 -8.90
N SER A 208 17.97 2.67 -10.10
CA SER A 208 18.33 2.00 -11.36
C SER A 208 19.85 1.91 -11.57
N GLU A 209 20.62 2.95 -11.23
CA GLU A 209 22.09 2.90 -11.32
C GLU A 209 22.73 1.85 -10.40
N LYS A 210 22.10 1.56 -9.25
CA LYS A 210 22.60 0.54 -8.30
C LYS A 210 22.30 -0.88 -8.77
N GLU A 211 21.21 -1.10 -9.48
CA GLU A 211 20.88 -2.40 -10.06
C GLU A 211 21.75 -2.72 -11.28
N GLU A 212 22.04 -1.73 -12.15
CA GLU A 212 23.01 -1.89 -13.25
C GLU A 212 24.41 -2.25 -12.74
N LYS A 213 24.87 -1.60 -11.65
CA LYS A 213 26.19 -1.89 -11.06
C LYS A 213 26.28 -3.24 -10.33
N LYS A 214 25.15 -3.92 -10.12
CA LYS A 214 25.08 -5.21 -9.42
C LYS A 214 24.94 -6.40 -10.39
N ALA A 215 24.71 -6.15 -11.68
CA ALA A 215 24.82 -7.17 -12.72
C ALA A 215 26.31 -7.51 -12.94
N PRO A 216 26.74 -8.77 -12.78
CA PRO A 216 28.10 -9.14 -13.14
C PRO A 216 28.24 -9.08 -14.67
N GLY A 217 29.36 -8.52 -15.12
CA GLY A 217 29.66 -8.32 -16.54
C GLY A 217 29.41 -9.57 -17.38
N GLY A 218 28.65 -9.35 -18.46
CA GLY A 218 28.56 -10.23 -19.61
C GLY A 218 28.65 -9.35 -20.85
N SER A 219 29.79 -9.43 -21.52
CA SER A 219 30.06 -9.11 -22.94
C SER A 219 28.82 -8.72 -23.75
N GLY A 220 28.74 -7.54 -24.33
CA GLY A 220 29.65 -7.10 -25.38
C GLY A 220 29.17 -7.68 -26.71
N ASP A 221 28.34 -6.93 -27.43
CA ASP A 221 28.34 -6.93 -28.90
C ASP A 221 27.64 -5.68 -29.41
N ALA A 222 28.42 -4.83 -30.08
CA ALA A 222 27.94 -3.70 -30.85
C ALA A 222 27.54 -4.19 -32.25
N PRO A 223 26.48 -3.65 -32.88
CA PRO A 223 26.20 -3.95 -34.27
C PRO A 223 27.20 -3.19 -35.16
N GLN A 224 28.04 -3.93 -35.91
CA GLN A 224 28.78 -3.36 -37.02
C GLN A 224 27.83 -3.10 -38.19
N GLU A 225 27.67 -1.82 -38.54
CA GLU A 225 27.29 -1.39 -39.88
C GLU A 225 28.43 -1.73 -40.85
N GLU A 226 28.19 -2.61 -41.81
CA GLU A 226 28.96 -2.64 -43.05
C GLU A 226 28.03 -2.71 -44.27
N THR A 227 28.03 -1.60 -45.00
CA THR A 227 27.50 -1.44 -46.36
C THR A 227 28.35 -2.18 -47.39
N LYS A 228 27.71 -2.86 -48.36
CA LYS A 228 27.96 -2.82 -49.84
C LYS A 228 27.17 -3.94 -50.53
N SER A 229 26.23 -3.65 -51.44
CA SER A 229 26.39 -3.26 -52.86
C SER A 229 26.99 -4.34 -53.78
N LYS A 230 26.14 -4.80 -54.71
CA LYS A 230 26.35 -5.23 -56.12
C LYS A 230 26.35 -6.72 -56.50
N THR A 231 25.64 -6.94 -57.61
CA THR A 231 25.69 -8.03 -58.62
C THR A 231 25.13 -9.38 -58.14
N SER A 232 24.13 -9.96 -58.80
CA SER A 232 23.97 -10.13 -60.24
C SER A 232 22.51 -10.20 -60.68
#